data_AF-A0A959WNR7-F1
#
_entry.id   AF-A0A959WNR7-F1
#
_cell.length_a   1.000
_cell.length_b   1.000
_cell.length_c   1.000
_cell.angle_alpha   90.00
_cell.angle_beta   90.00
_cell.angle_gamma   90.00
#
_symmetry.space_group_name_H-M   'P 1'
#
loop_
_entity.id
_entity.type
_entity.pdbx_description
1 polymer ?
#
loop_
_entity_poly.entity_id
_entity_poly.type
_entity_poly.pdbx_seq_one_letter_code
_entity_poly.pdbx_strand_id
1 'polypeptide(L)'
;TAYQFIETGAYRNILVVGVELLSRFVNWEERSVSVLFGDAAGAVVVQPSDEPCGLEGYVLGSDGSNGQAIIMPAGGSARPFSEDVLQEGSHYLQMNGREVFKFATRVIGPSCDEALRLAGKSMADVDWIVPHQANLRIIQAAAKDMDIPLDRWIVNIDQYANTSAAS
;
A
#
# COMPACT_ATOMS: atom_id res chain seq x y z
N THR A 1 -9.92 -12.48 1.50
CA THR A 1 -11.04 -12.43 0.53
C THR A 1 -10.80 -13.37 -0.63
N ALA A 2 -10.02 -13.04 -1.65
CA ALA A 2 -9.81 -13.89 -2.84
C ALA A 2 -9.25 -15.28 -2.49
N TYR A 3 -8.16 -15.33 -1.70
CA TYR A 3 -7.57 -16.59 -1.24
C TYR A 3 -8.60 -17.49 -0.52
N GLN A 4 -9.33 -16.95 0.45
CA GLN A 4 -10.37 -17.67 1.19
C GLN A 4 -11.50 -18.20 0.30
N PHE A 5 -11.87 -17.47 -0.76
CA PHE A 5 -12.89 -17.93 -1.71
C PHE A 5 -12.41 -19.06 -2.61
N ILE A 6 -11.12 -19.09 -2.98
CA ILE A 6 -10.51 -20.23 -3.67
C ILE A 6 -10.41 -21.43 -2.71
N GLU A 7 -9.89 -21.21 -1.50
CA GLU A 7 -9.63 -22.25 -0.49
C GLU A 7 -10.92 -22.96 -0.05
N THR A 8 -12.03 -22.22 0.10
CA THR A 8 -13.34 -22.78 0.45
C THR A 8 -14.09 -23.41 -0.74
N GLY A 9 -13.55 -23.30 -1.96
CA GLY A 9 -14.19 -23.79 -3.19
C GLY A 9 -15.41 -22.97 -3.63
N ALA A 10 -15.64 -21.78 -3.05
CA ALA A 10 -16.75 -20.91 -3.41
C ALA A 10 -16.63 -20.38 -4.86
N TYR A 11 -15.39 -20.13 -5.30
CA TYR A 11 -15.08 -19.72 -6.66
C TYR A 11 -13.83 -20.44 -7.17
N ARG A 12 -13.75 -20.63 -8.49
CA ARG A 12 -12.57 -21.24 -9.13
C ARG A 12 -11.62 -20.22 -9.76
N ASN A 13 -12.14 -19.12 -10.29
CA ASN A 13 -11.33 -18.09 -10.92
C ASN A 13 -11.78 -16.73 -10.36
N ILE A 14 -10.84 -15.98 -9.81
CA ILE A 14 -11.09 -14.66 -9.23
C ILE A 14 -10.14 -13.66 -9.86
N LEU A 15 -10.69 -12.61 -10.49
CA LEU A 15 -9.93 -11.46 -10.94
C LEU A 15 -9.85 -10.44 -9.80
N VAL A 16 -8.65 -10.15 -9.32
CA VAL A 16 -8.38 -9.08 -8.36
C VAL A 16 -7.80 -7.90 -9.12
N VAL A 17 -8.40 -6.72 -8.97
CA VAL A 17 -7.98 -5.49 -9.66
C VAL A 17 -7.75 -4.40 -8.62
N GLY A 18 -6.56 -3.80 -8.64
CA GLY A 18 -6.25 -2.55 -7.93
C GLY A 18 -6.11 -1.42 -8.95
N VAL A 19 -6.83 -0.32 -8.76
CA VAL A 19 -6.79 0.85 -9.65
C VAL A 19 -6.83 2.11 -8.84
N GLU A 20 -5.98 3.07 -9.18
CA GLU A 20 -5.92 4.37 -8.52
C GLU A 20 -5.72 5.48 -9.54
N LEU A 21 -6.50 6.54 -9.39
CA LEU A 21 -6.47 7.74 -10.25
C LEU A 21 -6.27 8.99 -9.37
N LEU A 22 -5.21 8.96 -8.57
CA LEU A 22 -4.94 9.94 -7.52
C LEU A 22 -4.56 11.31 -8.07
N SER A 23 -4.07 11.40 -9.30
CA SER A 23 -3.74 12.67 -9.97
C SER A 23 -4.91 13.68 -9.96
N ARG A 24 -6.15 13.18 -9.89
CA ARG A 24 -7.39 13.97 -9.83
C ARG A 24 -7.64 14.64 -8.48
N PHE A 25 -7.01 14.14 -7.43
CA PHE A 25 -7.16 14.62 -6.05
C PHE A 25 -5.89 15.27 -5.52
N VAL A 26 -4.88 15.45 -6.37
CA VAL A 26 -3.63 16.13 -6.02
C VAL A 26 -3.81 17.65 -6.16
N ASN A 27 -3.44 18.38 -5.11
CA ASN A 27 -3.22 19.82 -5.23
C ASN A 27 -1.85 20.08 -5.89
N TRP A 28 -1.85 20.53 -7.14
CA TRP A 28 -0.63 20.80 -7.91
C TRP A 28 0.17 22.02 -7.42
N GLU A 29 -0.42 22.87 -6.59
CA GLU A 29 0.29 23.95 -5.91
C GLU A 29 1.07 23.46 -4.68
N GLU A 30 0.71 22.27 -4.15
CA GLU A 30 1.34 21.69 -2.97
C GLU A 30 2.43 20.68 -3.36
N ARG A 31 3.69 21.14 -3.38
CA ARG A 31 4.84 20.31 -3.77
C ARG A 31 5.04 19.06 -2.89
N SER A 32 4.66 19.09 -1.61
CA SER A 32 4.80 17.95 -0.69
C SER A 32 4.02 16.72 -1.14
N VAL A 33 2.96 16.91 -1.93
CA VAL A 33 2.04 15.86 -2.38
C VAL A 33 2.15 15.62 -3.89
N SER A 34 2.24 16.70 -4.68
CA SER A 34 2.18 16.62 -6.15
C SER A 34 3.33 15.89 -6.84
N VAL A 35 4.45 15.69 -6.15
CA VAL A 35 5.60 14.93 -6.68
C VAL A 35 5.54 13.44 -6.37
N LEU A 36 4.53 12.99 -5.63
CA LEU A 36 4.48 11.63 -5.09
C LEU A 36 3.51 10.73 -5.84
N PHE A 37 2.31 11.21 -6.17
CA PHE A 37 1.22 10.34 -6.60
C PHE A 37 1.15 10.20 -8.12
N GLY A 38 0.82 8.99 -8.56
CA GLY A 38 0.58 8.63 -9.95
C GLY A 38 -0.72 7.85 -10.11
N ASP A 39 -1.07 7.58 -11.37
CA ASP A 39 -2.26 6.83 -11.77
C ASP A 39 -1.83 5.49 -12.37
N ALA A 40 -2.39 4.38 -11.89
CA ALA A 40 -2.12 3.05 -12.44
C ALA A 40 -3.24 2.05 -12.16
N ALA A 41 -3.15 0.92 -12.84
CA ALA A 41 -3.98 -0.26 -12.62
C ALA A 41 -3.12 -1.53 -12.67
N GLY A 42 -3.38 -2.46 -11.75
CA GLY A 42 -2.80 -3.79 -11.72
C GLY A 42 -3.90 -4.85 -11.57
N ALA A 43 -3.67 -6.03 -12.14
CA ALA A 43 -4.62 -7.12 -12.04
C ALA A 43 -3.92 -8.48 -11.94
N VAL A 44 -4.48 -9.37 -11.14
CA VAL A 44 -4.06 -10.77 -11.02
C VAL A 44 -5.27 -11.69 -11.09
N VAL A 45 -5.10 -12.84 -11.73
CA VAL A 45 -6.10 -13.92 -11.72
C VAL A 45 -5.64 -14.97 -10.72
N VAL A 46 -6.48 -15.23 -9.71
CA VAL A 46 -6.26 -16.26 -8.70
C VAL A 46 -7.13 -17.46 -9.01
N GLN A 47 -6.52 -18.64 -9.03
CA GLN A 47 -7.17 -19.92 -9.34
C GLN A 47 -6.57 -21.03 -8.45
N PRO A 48 -7.29 -22.15 -8.23
CA PRO A 48 -6.71 -23.30 -7.54
C PRO A 48 -5.59 -23.91 -8.38
N SER A 49 -4.63 -24.51 -7.68
CA SER A 49 -3.47 -25.19 -8.26
C SER A 49 -3.38 -26.60 -7.69
N ASP A 50 -2.98 -27.56 -8.54
CA ASP A 50 -2.64 -28.91 -8.10
C ASP A 50 -1.19 -29.00 -7.59
N GLU A 51 -0.37 -27.97 -7.84
CA GLU A 51 1.01 -27.84 -7.35
C GLU A 51 1.09 -27.00 -6.06
N PRO A 52 2.06 -27.29 -5.17
CA PRO A 52 2.28 -26.50 -3.95
C PRO A 52 2.53 -25.01 -4.26
N CYS A 53 1.59 -24.15 -3.85
CA CYS A 53 1.70 -22.70 -3.99
C CYS A 53 0.69 -21.99 -3.07
N GLY A 54 0.72 -20.67 -3.04
CA GLY A 54 -0.32 -19.84 -2.43
C GLY A 54 0.18 -19.01 -1.25
N LEU A 55 -0.75 -18.62 -0.39
CA LEU A 55 -0.49 -17.76 0.75
C LEU A 55 -0.07 -18.60 1.97
N GLU A 56 1.19 -18.50 2.39
CA GLU A 56 1.69 -19.27 3.54
C GLU A 56 1.47 -18.58 4.89
N GLY A 57 1.38 -17.24 4.91
CA GLY A 57 1.13 -16.47 6.11
C GLY A 57 0.70 -15.05 5.76
N TYR A 58 -0.19 -14.47 6.57
CA TYR A 58 -0.63 -13.09 6.38
C TYR A 58 -0.93 -12.41 7.71
N VAL A 59 -0.71 -11.10 7.75
CA VAL A 59 -1.03 -10.23 8.88
C VAL A 59 -1.76 -9.01 8.33
N LEU A 60 -2.87 -8.64 8.97
CA LEU A 60 -3.62 -7.43 8.67
C LEU A 60 -3.76 -6.60 9.94
N GLY A 61 -3.50 -5.30 9.84
CA GLY A 61 -3.58 -4.37 10.96
C GLY A 61 -4.23 -3.04 10.56
N SER A 62 -4.80 -2.35 11.53
CA SER A 62 -5.38 -1.02 11.36
C SER A 62 -5.17 -0.21 12.64
N ASP A 63 -4.69 1.03 12.49
CA ASP A 63 -4.53 2.00 13.57
C ASP A 63 -5.13 3.34 13.10
N GLY A 64 -6.38 3.58 13.50
CA GLY A 64 -7.12 4.79 13.13
C GLY A 64 -6.74 6.03 13.95
N SER A 65 -5.87 5.91 14.96
CA SER A 65 -5.54 7.02 15.87
C SER A 65 -4.91 8.22 15.16
N ASN A 66 -4.27 7.99 14.01
CA ASN A 66 -3.61 9.01 13.20
C ASN A 66 -4.20 9.11 11.78
N GLY A 67 -5.50 8.88 11.63
CA GLY A 67 -6.17 8.93 10.33
C GLY A 67 -6.08 10.29 9.62
N GLN A 68 -5.74 11.37 10.32
CA GLN A 68 -5.50 12.70 9.74
C GLN A 68 -4.15 12.81 9.01
N ALA A 69 -3.25 11.83 9.16
CA ALA A 69 -1.94 11.86 8.51
C ALA A 69 -2.02 11.69 6.98
N ILE A 70 -3.08 11.06 6.46
CA ILE A 70 -3.43 11.00 5.04
C ILE A 70 -4.95 11.08 4.96
N ILE A 71 -5.49 12.18 4.45
CA ILE A 71 -6.93 12.41 4.45
C ILE A 71 -7.34 13.29 3.27
N MET A 72 -8.55 13.07 2.76
CA MET A 72 -9.26 14.04 1.94
C MET A 72 -10.39 14.62 2.81
N PRO A 73 -10.24 15.83 3.37
CA PRO A 73 -11.14 16.33 4.43
C PRO A 73 -12.60 16.53 4.01
N ALA A 74 -12.85 16.76 2.72
CA ALA A 74 -14.17 17.03 2.16
C ALA A 74 -14.42 16.26 0.86
N GLY A 75 -15.67 16.25 0.40
CA GLY A 75 -16.14 15.51 -0.78
C GLY A 75 -16.84 14.20 -0.45
N GLY A 76 -16.70 13.71 0.79
CA GLY A 76 -17.46 12.57 1.32
C GLY A 76 -18.75 12.98 2.03
N SER A 77 -19.44 12.01 2.63
CA SER A 77 -20.70 12.25 3.35
C SER A 77 -20.55 13.07 4.64
N ALA A 78 -19.38 12.98 5.32
CA ALA A 78 -19.11 13.75 6.53
C ALA A 78 -19.00 15.26 6.26
N ARG A 79 -18.51 15.63 5.07
CA ARG A 79 -18.44 17.01 4.59
C ARG A 79 -18.63 17.03 3.06
N PRO A 80 -19.88 17.13 2.58
CA PRO A 80 -20.19 17.18 1.16
C PRO A 80 -19.52 18.36 0.47
N PHE A 81 -19.36 18.26 -0.85
CA PHE A 81 -18.77 19.32 -1.66
C PHE A 81 -19.63 20.60 -1.66
N SER A 82 -19.00 21.75 -1.53
CA SER A 82 -19.61 23.09 -1.54
C SER A 82 -18.63 24.12 -2.10
N GLU A 83 -19.09 25.35 -2.31
CA GLU A 83 -18.23 26.47 -2.72
C GLU A 83 -17.10 26.72 -1.71
N ASP A 84 -17.40 26.67 -0.40
CA ASP A 84 -16.38 26.81 0.65
C ASP A 84 -15.30 25.70 0.57
N VAL A 85 -15.71 24.46 0.28
CA VAL A 85 -14.78 23.33 0.10
C VAL A 85 -13.86 23.52 -1.11
N LEU A 86 -14.39 24.12 -2.19
CA LEU A 86 -13.60 24.45 -3.37
C LEU A 86 -12.56 25.52 -3.01
N GLN A 87 -12.98 26.60 -2.34
CA GLN A 87 -12.12 27.72 -1.97
C GLN A 87 -11.03 27.33 -0.97
N GLU A 88 -11.33 26.44 -0.02
CA GLU A 88 -10.36 25.91 0.94
C GLU A 88 -9.39 24.88 0.34
N GLY A 89 -9.71 24.30 -0.82
CA GLY A 89 -8.95 23.17 -1.37
C GLY A 89 -9.08 21.88 -0.54
N SER A 90 -10.08 21.78 0.35
CA SER A 90 -10.25 20.64 1.27
C SER A 90 -10.80 19.37 0.59
N HIS A 91 -11.06 19.44 -0.71
CA HIS A 91 -11.37 18.31 -1.59
C HIS A 91 -10.11 17.64 -2.17
N TYR A 92 -8.91 18.19 -1.93
CA TYR A 92 -7.66 17.55 -2.28
C TYR A 92 -7.15 16.62 -1.18
N LEU A 93 -6.32 15.66 -1.58
CA LEU A 93 -5.57 14.80 -0.68
C LEU A 93 -4.56 15.63 0.12
N GLN A 94 -4.64 15.54 1.44
CA GLN A 94 -3.72 16.14 2.37
C GLN A 94 -2.90 15.05 3.05
N MET A 95 -1.59 15.27 3.18
CA MET A 95 -0.70 14.29 3.77
C MET A 95 0.37 14.91 4.66
N ASN A 96 0.48 14.40 5.89
CA ASN A 96 1.64 14.61 6.75
C ASN A 96 2.68 13.49 6.51
N GLY A 97 3.54 13.69 5.52
CA GLY A 97 4.53 12.68 5.12
C GLY A 97 5.49 12.25 6.25
N ARG A 98 5.73 13.10 7.26
CA ARG A 98 6.57 12.73 8.41
C ARG A 98 5.90 11.68 9.28
N GLU A 99 4.62 11.84 9.56
CA GLU A 99 3.86 10.90 10.37
C GLU A 99 3.62 9.59 9.62
N VAL A 100 3.36 9.67 8.31
CA VAL A 100 3.29 8.49 7.43
C VAL A 100 4.60 7.71 7.43
N PHE A 101 5.74 8.40 7.26
CA PHE A 101 7.06 7.77 7.28
C PHE A 101 7.30 7.03 8.60
N LYS A 102 7.09 7.71 9.74
CA LYS A 102 7.27 7.12 11.08
C LYS A 102 6.39 5.90 11.29
N PHE A 103 5.13 5.97 10.85
CA PHE A 103 4.21 4.85 10.95
C PHE A 103 4.72 3.67 10.11
N ALA A 104 5.01 3.90 8.83
CA ALA A 104 5.42 2.85 7.90
C ALA A 104 6.71 2.13 8.38
N THR A 105 7.75 2.88 8.75
CA THR A 105 9.01 2.28 9.22
C THR A 105 8.86 1.53 10.54
N ARG A 106 7.86 1.86 11.36
CA ARG A 106 7.59 1.16 12.62
C ARG A 106 6.88 -0.18 12.40
N VAL A 107 6.08 -0.31 11.34
CA VAL A 107 5.19 -1.48 11.16
C VAL A 107 5.70 -2.50 10.16
N ILE A 108 6.51 -2.11 9.17
CA ILE A 108 6.94 -3.02 8.08
C ILE A 108 7.69 -4.24 8.63
N GLY A 109 8.81 -4.03 9.36
CA GLY A 109 9.62 -5.12 9.89
C GLY A 109 8.82 -6.09 10.77
N PRO A 110 8.16 -5.60 11.84
CA PRO A 110 7.35 -6.47 12.71
C PRO A 110 6.22 -7.21 11.98
N SER A 111 5.61 -6.61 10.96
CA SER A 111 4.56 -7.29 10.18
C SER A 111 5.13 -8.41 9.30
N CYS A 112 6.30 -8.19 8.70
CA CYS A 112 7.01 -9.21 7.94
C CYS A 112 7.41 -10.38 8.85
N ASP A 113 7.98 -10.09 10.02
CA ASP A 113 8.40 -11.12 10.98
C ASP A 113 7.22 -11.96 11.47
N GLU A 114 6.09 -11.32 11.79
CA GLU A 114 4.89 -12.03 12.22
C GLU A 114 4.27 -12.87 11.10
N ALA A 115 4.23 -12.37 9.86
CA ALA A 115 3.74 -13.14 8.72
C ALA A 115 4.60 -14.39 8.45
N LEU A 116 5.92 -14.25 8.52
CA LEU A 116 6.86 -15.37 8.38
C LEU A 116 6.74 -16.36 9.54
N ARG A 117 6.58 -15.87 10.77
CA ARG A 117 6.34 -16.73 11.94
C ARG A 117 5.07 -17.57 11.79
N LEU A 118 3.98 -16.97 11.30
CA LEU A 118 2.73 -17.68 11.02
C LEU A 118 2.87 -18.72 9.90
N ALA A 119 3.74 -18.45 8.92
CA ALA A 119 4.11 -19.39 7.86
C ALA A 119 5.12 -20.48 8.32
N GLY A 120 5.69 -20.37 9.53
CA GLY A 120 6.78 -21.25 9.96
C GLY A 120 8.07 -21.06 9.15
N LYS A 121 8.28 -19.86 8.60
CA LYS A 121 9.40 -19.48 7.75
C LYS A 121 10.28 -18.44 8.40
N SER A 122 11.42 -18.19 7.78
CA SER A 122 12.36 -17.13 8.11
C SER A 122 12.62 -16.23 6.89
N MET A 123 13.27 -15.09 7.10
CA MET A 123 13.65 -14.19 6.00
C MET A 123 14.64 -14.81 5.01
N ALA A 124 15.35 -15.88 5.40
CA ALA A 124 16.22 -16.65 4.51
C ALA A 124 15.44 -17.48 3.49
N ASP A 125 14.16 -17.75 3.73
CA ASP A 125 13.28 -18.50 2.83
C ASP A 125 12.58 -17.61 1.78
N VAL A 126 12.81 -16.30 1.82
CA VAL A 126 12.15 -15.32 0.94
C VAL A 126 13.10 -14.95 -0.20
N ASP A 127 12.68 -15.03 -1.45
CA ASP A 127 13.54 -14.54 -2.55
C ASP A 127 13.45 -13.01 -2.71
N TRP A 128 12.21 -12.49 -2.71
CA TRP A 128 11.89 -11.10 -3.01
C TRP A 128 10.98 -10.47 -1.98
N ILE A 129 11.22 -9.19 -1.68
CA ILE A 129 10.33 -8.36 -0.89
C ILE A 129 9.67 -7.35 -1.84
N VAL A 130 8.34 -7.43 -1.92
CA VAL A 130 7.54 -6.54 -2.79
C VAL A 130 6.71 -5.62 -1.89
N PRO A 131 7.24 -4.45 -1.50
CA PRO A 131 6.51 -3.52 -0.64
C PRO A 131 5.56 -2.65 -1.48
N HIS A 132 4.58 -2.05 -0.80
CA HIS A 132 3.89 -0.87 -1.35
C HIS A 132 4.90 0.26 -1.62
N GLN A 133 4.81 0.86 -2.80
CA GLN A 133 5.74 1.83 -3.37
C GLN A 133 5.36 3.26 -2.97
N ALA A 134 5.29 3.51 -1.65
CA ALA A 134 4.90 4.82 -1.13
C ALA A 134 5.99 5.89 -1.30
N ASN A 135 7.23 5.52 -0.96
CA ASN A 135 8.40 6.38 -1.00
C ASN A 135 9.68 5.53 -0.93
N LEU A 136 10.67 5.80 -1.79
CA LEU A 136 11.96 5.10 -1.77
C LEU A 136 12.65 5.14 -0.39
N ARG A 137 12.51 6.25 0.35
CA ARG A 137 13.12 6.39 1.69
C ARG A 137 12.51 5.45 2.71
N ILE A 138 11.22 5.11 2.60
CA ILE A 138 10.56 4.15 3.49
C ILE A 138 11.13 2.75 3.22
N ILE A 139 11.24 2.38 1.94
CA ILE A 139 11.81 1.09 1.52
C ILE A 139 13.27 0.98 2.01
N GLN A 140 14.08 2.01 1.80
CA GLN A 140 15.47 2.04 2.27
C GLN A 140 15.60 1.96 3.80
N ALA A 141 14.70 2.63 4.53
CA ALA A 141 14.69 2.57 5.99
C ALA A 141 14.31 1.16 6.48
N ALA A 142 13.29 0.53 5.88
CA ALA A 142 12.90 -0.84 6.20
C ALA A 142 14.00 -1.84 5.86
N ALA A 143 14.61 -1.73 4.68
CA ALA A 143 15.74 -2.56 4.26
C ALA A 143 16.90 -2.49 5.26
N LYS A 144 17.24 -1.28 5.73
CA LYS A 144 18.27 -1.08 6.74
C LYS A 144 17.90 -1.66 8.10
N ASP A 145 16.66 -1.44 8.55
CA ASP A 145 16.17 -1.91 9.86
C ASP A 145 16.11 -3.44 9.93
N MET A 146 15.75 -4.09 8.82
CA MET A 146 15.66 -5.54 8.70
C MET A 146 16.99 -6.22 8.34
N ASP A 147 18.06 -5.44 8.13
CA ASP A 147 19.38 -5.91 7.67
C ASP A 147 19.32 -6.71 6.37
N ILE A 148 18.52 -6.23 5.40
CA ILE A 148 18.33 -6.88 4.10
C ILE A 148 18.86 -5.97 2.99
N PRO A 149 19.75 -6.48 2.12
CA PRO A 149 20.21 -5.76 0.94
C PRO A 149 19.06 -5.22 0.07
N LEU A 150 19.16 -3.96 -0.37
CA LEU A 150 18.12 -3.29 -1.15
C LEU A 150 17.83 -3.98 -2.50
N ASP A 151 18.77 -4.75 -3.03
CA ASP A 151 18.60 -5.52 -4.28
C ASP A 151 17.62 -6.69 -4.16
N ARG A 152 17.27 -7.14 -2.94
CA ARG A 152 16.16 -8.08 -2.69
C ARG A 152 14.79 -7.40 -2.59
N TRP A 153 14.75 -6.07 -2.65
CA TRP A 153 13.51 -5.29 -2.63
C TRP A 153 13.15 -4.85 -4.04
N ILE A 154 11.93 -5.18 -4.47
CA ILE A 154 11.42 -4.68 -5.75
C ILE A 154 11.07 -3.21 -5.60
N VAL A 155 11.71 -2.36 -6.41
CA VAL A 155 11.49 -0.92 -6.45
C VAL A 155 11.15 -0.50 -7.88
N ASN A 156 10.01 0.17 -8.04
CA ASN A 156 9.56 0.71 -9.33
C ASN A 156 9.01 2.15 -9.23
N ILE A 157 9.07 2.76 -8.03
CA ILE A 157 8.50 4.08 -7.74
C ILE A 157 9.09 5.20 -8.62
N ASP A 158 10.32 5.02 -9.12
CA ASP A 158 10.99 5.94 -10.03
C ASP A 158 10.33 6.00 -11.42
N GLN A 159 9.61 4.95 -11.81
CA GLN A 159 8.94 4.84 -13.10
C GLN A 159 7.45 5.14 -13.03
N TYR A 160 6.80 4.78 -11.92
CA TYR A 160 5.32 4.82 -11.80
C TYR A 160 4.80 5.75 -10.70
N ALA A 161 5.68 6.35 -9.88
CA ALA A 161 5.31 7.11 -8.68
C ALA A 161 4.54 6.24 -7.64
N ASN A 162 3.91 6.87 -6.65
CA ASN A 162 3.04 6.18 -5.70
C ASN A 162 1.63 6.05 -6.28
N THR A 163 1.25 4.82 -6.63
CA THR A 163 -0.05 4.48 -7.24
C THR A 163 -0.99 3.78 -6.26
N SER A 164 -0.82 4.00 -4.94
CA SER A 164 -1.66 3.44 -3.87
C SER A 164 -1.91 1.93 -4.06
N ALA A 165 -3.16 1.47 -4.19
CA ALA A 165 -3.52 0.06 -4.29
C ALA A 165 -3.10 -0.64 -5.59
N ALA A 166 -2.65 0.09 -6.61
CA ALA A 166 -2.13 -0.47 -7.85
C ALA A 166 -0.62 -0.78 -7.79
N SER A 167 0.04 -0.42 -6.68
CA SER A 167 1.46 -0.65 -6.42
C SER A 167 1.78 -2.03 -5.86
#